data_AF-A0A9P5RT71-F1
#
_entry.id   AF-A0A9P5RT71-F1
#
_cell.length_a   1.000
_cell.length_b   1.000
_cell.length_c   1.000
_cell.angle_alpha   90.00
_cell.angle_beta   90.00
_cell.angle_gamma   90.00
#
_symmetry.space_group_name_H-M   'P 1'
#
loop_
_entity.id
_entity.type
_entity.pdbx_description
1 polymer ?
#
loop_
_entity_poly.entity_id
_entity_poly.type
_entity_poly.pdbx_seq_one_letter_code
_entity_poly.pdbx_strand_id
1 'polypeptide(L)'
;MTTILDLPDEIRLLIGKELSAKSIYSLIRVCRSLYSSFIPNLWSYLSIMHFKSGSVPAEQVRVNAHRVKDLTFSSILKKDYYAIDYPQVHTLRMMTFYRDDKDDRYLRVLPQEKVDFLRRHPFIKKLIYQHKDALPREFWEVVGTECVHLEELEFTGVVGQDAVDAFWR
;
A
#
# COMPACT_ATOMS: atom_id res chain seq x y z
N MET A 1 -34.37 -15.00 -16.99
CA MET A 1 -32.92 -15.20 -17.18
C MET A 1 -32.24 -14.72 -15.92
N THR A 2 -31.45 -15.59 -15.29
CA THR A 2 -30.54 -15.20 -14.21
C THR A 2 -29.41 -14.35 -14.76
N THR A 3 -29.12 -13.26 -14.07
CA THR A 3 -28.09 -12.27 -14.37
C THR A 3 -27.05 -12.26 -13.26
N ILE A 4 -25.92 -11.58 -13.50
CA ILE A 4 -24.88 -11.41 -12.48
C ILE A 4 -25.39 -10.70 -11.20
N LEU A 5 -26.48 -9.92 -11.31
CA LEU A 5 -27.08 -9.21 -10.19
C LEU A 5 -27.89 -10.13 -9.26
N ASP A 6 -28.27 -11.31 -9.75
CA ASP A 6 -28.99 -12.31 -8.96
C ASP A 6 -28.03 -13.15 -8.08
N LEU A 7 -26.71 -12.96 -8.23
CA LEU A 7 -25.71 -13.61 -7.40
C LEU A 7 -25.59 -12.91 -6.03
N PRO A 8 -25.35 -13.66 -4.94
CA PRO A 8 -24.98 -13.09 -3.64
C PRO A 8 -23.74 -12.18 -3.76
N ASP A 9 -23.63 -11.19 -2.88
CA ASP A 9 -22.52 -10.23 -2.89
C ASP A 9 -21.17 -10.93 -2.69
N GLU A 10 -21.12 -11.98 -1.87
CA GLU A 10 -19.92 -12.78 -1.63
C GLU A 10 -19.40 -13.42 -2.91
N ILE A 11 -20.30 -13.94 -3.75
CA ILE A 11 -19.94 -14.54 -5.03
C ILE A 11 -19.45 -13.47 -6.00
N ARG A 12 -20.11 -12.30 -6.03
CA ARG A 12 -19.67 -11.16 -6.86
C ARG A 12 -18.29 -10.66 -6.45
N LEU A 13 -18.00 -10.59 -5.14
CA LEU A 13 -16.68 -10.22 -4.63
C LEU A 13 -15.59 -11.23 -5.03
N LEU A 14 -15.89 -12.52 -4.98
CA LEU A 14 -14.97 -13.58 -5.44
C LEU A 14 -14.71 -13.47 -6.94
N ILE A 15 -15.74 -13.28 -7.76
CA ILE A 15 -15.57 -13.00 -9.19
C ILE A 15 -14.65 -11.79 -9.38
N GLY A 16 -14.88 -10.73 -8.61
CA GLY A 16 -14.08 -9.51 -8.70
C GLY A 16 -12.60 -9.70 -8.41
N LYS A 17 -12.19 -10.71 -7.61
CA LYS A 17 -10.77 -10.99 -7.33
C LYS A 17 -10.04 -11.59 -8.53
N GLU A 18 -10.77 -12.32 -9.38
CA GLU A 18 -10.24 -12.96 -10.59
C GLU A 18 -10.25 -12.02 -11.80
N LEU A 19 -10.83 -10.82 -11.68
CA LEU A 19 -10.93 -9.85 -12.76
C LEU A 19 -9.75 -8.89 -12.77
N SER A 20 -9.29 -8.56 -13.99
CA SER A 20 -8.35 -7.46 -14.17
C SER A 20 -8.95 -6.12 -13.71
N ALA A 21 -8.09 -5.19 -13.27
CA ALA A 21 -8.52 -3.83 -12.92
C ALA A 21 -9.32 -3.15 -14.06
N LYS A 22 -8.93 -3.37 -15.33
CA LYS A 22 -9.64 -2.85 -16.51
C LYS A 22 -11.08 -3.39 -16.62
N SER A 23 -11.26 -4.68 -16.33
CA SER A 23 -12.59 -5.31 -16.31
C SER A 23 -13.44 -4.74 -15.18
N ILE A 24 -12.86 -4.57 -13.99
CA ILE A 24 -13.53 -3.95 -12.84
C ILE A 24 -13.97 -2.52 -13.17
N TYR A 25 -13.09 -1.70 -13.77
CA TYR A 25 -13.43 -0.34 -14.21
C TYR A 25 -14.60 -0.31 -15.19
N SER A 26 -14.70 -1.30 -16.08
CA SER A 26 -15.84 -1.41 -16.99
C SER A 26 -17.12 -1.74 -16.22
N LEU A 27 -17.08 -2.73 -15.31
CA LEU A 27 -18.24 -3.16 -14.52
C LEU A 27 -18.83 -2.05 -13.65
N ILE A 28 -17.98 -1.32 -12.93
CA ILE A 28 -18.44 -0.25 -12.02
C ILE A 28 -19.11 0.92 -12.76
N ARG A 29 -18.92 1.03 -14.08
CA ARG A 29 -19.54 2.06 -14.93
C ARG A 29 -20.88 1.64 -15.52
N VAL A 30 -21.26 0.36 -15.44
CA VAL A 30 -22.50 -0.15 -16.03
C VAL A 30 -23.72 0.27 -15.22
N CYS A 31 -23.72 -0.02 -13.91
CA CYS A 31 -24.84 0.33 -13.03
C CYS A 31 -24.39 0.48 -11.57
N ARG A 32 -25.26 1.08 -10.74
CA ARG A 32 -24.98 1.31 -9.31
C ARG A 32 -24.76 0.02 -8.51
N SER A 33 -25.46 -1.06 -8.85
CA SER A 33 -25.30 -2.34 -8.14
C SER A 33 -23.91 -2.92 -8.38
N LEU A 34 -23.46 -2.95 -9.64
CA LEU A 34 -22.10 -3.39 -9.98
C LEU A 34 -21.03 -2.44 -9.43
N TYR A 35 -21.30 -1.13 -9.42
CA TYR A 35 -20.43 -0.17 -8.73
C TYR A 35 -20.21 -0.59 -7.27
N SER A 36 -21.28 -0.75 -6.49
CA SER A 36 -21.19 -1.09 -5.07
C SER A 36 -20.51 -2.45 -4.83
N SER A 37 -20.77 -3.45 -5.67
CA SER A 37 -20.17 -4.79 -5.52
C SER A 37 -18.68 -4.86 -5.86
N PHE A 38 -18.23 -4.12 -6.88
CA PHE A 38 -16.87 -4.28 -7.42
C PHE A 38 -15.90 -3.14 -7.04
N ILE A 39 -16.42 -2.00 -6.56
CA ILE A 39 -15.55 -0.91 -6.07
C ILE A 39 -14.62 -1.34 -4.92
N PRO A 40 -14.98 -2.25 -3.98
CA PRO A 40 -14.06 -2.68 -2.93
C PRO A 40 -12.82 -3.39 -3.48
N ASN A 41 -12.97 -4.16 -4.56
CA ASN A 41 -11.85 -4.85 -5.20
C ASN A 41 -10.84 -3.87 -5.79
N LEU A 42 -11.32 -2.73 -6.33
CA LEU A 42 -10.43 -1.68 -6.83
C LEU A 42 -9.63 -1.02 -5.69
N TRP A 43 -10.26 -0.77 -4.55
CA TRP A 43 -9.60 -0.17 -3.39
C TRP A 43 -8.74 -1.14 -2.58
N SER A 44 -8.96 -2.46 -2.73
CA SER A 44 -8.18 -3.47 -2.03
C SER A 44 -6.69 -3.40 -2.34
N TYR A 45 -6.36 -2.98 -3.55
CA TYR A 45 -4.99 -2.69 -3.98
C TYR A 45 -4.85 -1.19 -4.27
N LEU A 46 -4.11 -0.49 -3.42
CA LEU A 46 -3.82 0.92 -3.58
C LEU A 46 -2.36 1.11 -3.96
N SER A 47 -2.14 1.64 -5.16
CA SER A 47 -0.80 2.01 -5.62
C SER A 47 -0.71 3.50 -5.81
N ILE A 48 -0.03 4.19 -4.89
CA ILE A 48 0.21 5.62 -4.97
C ILE A 48 1.58 5.79 -5.62
N MET A 49 1.54 5.83 -6.96
CA MET A 49 2.69 6.10 -7.82
C MET A 49 2.56 7.49 -8.43
N HIS A 50 3.68 8.19 -8.58
CA HIS A 50 3.69 9.44 -9.31
C HIS A 50 3.91 9.15 -10.80
N PHE A 51 2.81 9.04 -11.55
CA PHE A 51 2.86 9.15 -13.01
C PHE A 51 2.18 10.44 -13.45
N LYS A 52 2.41 10.84 -14.70
CA LYS A 52 1.81 12.02 -15.33
C LYS A 52 0.27 12.06 -15.28
N SER A 53 -0.38 10.93 -14.96
CA SER A 53 -1.79 10.84 -14.59
C SER A 53 -1.94 11.00 -13.08
N GLY A 54 -2.65 12.05 -12.63
CA GLY A 54 -2.76 12.45 -11.23
C GLY A 54 -2.97 11.28 -10.25
N SER A 55 -2.24 11.32 -9.14
CA SER A 55 -2.47 10.42 -8.01
C SER A 55 -3.85 10.66 -7.42
N VAL A 56 -4.45 9.59 -6.87
CA VAL A 56 -5.72 9.67 -6.14
C VAL A 56 -5.54 10.61 -4.95
N PRO A 57 -6.32 11.68 -4.81
CA PRO A 57 -6.17 12.63 -3.70
C PRO A 57 -6.21 11.95 -2.34
N ALA A 58 -5.37 12.41 -1.40
CA ALA A 58 -5.27 11.83 -0.05
C ALA A 58 -6.63 11.76 0.68
N GLU A 59 -7.51 12.75 0.49
CA GLU A 59 -8.87 12.73 1.04
C GLU A 59 -9.70 11.53 0.54
N GLN A 60 -9.62 11.21 -0.75
CA GLN A 60 -10.32 10.05 -1.31
C GLN A 60 -9.73 8.74 -0.80
N VAL A 61 -8.42 8.69 -0.60
CA VAL A 61 -7.74 7.56 0.03
C VAL A 61 -8.24 7.38 1.46
N ARG A 62 -8.30 8.45 2.26
CA ARG A 62 -8.73 8.39 3.66
C ARG A 62 -10.13 7.80 3.81
N VAL A 63 -11.07 8.18 2.95
CA VAL A 63 -12.45 7.65 2.97
C VAL A 63 -12.49 6.14 2.67
N ASN A 64 -11.53 5.62 1.92
CA ASN A 64 -11.49 4.22 1.48
C ASN A 64 -10.38 3.39 2.15
N ALA A 65 -9.63 3.97 3.10
CA ALA A 65 -8.46 3.33 3.70
C ALA A 65 -8.80 2.00 4.39
N HIS A 66 -10.01 1.89 4.95
CA HIS A 66 -10.55 0.66 5.54
C HIS A 66 -10.70 -0.51 4.57
N ARG A 67 -10.62 -0.28 3.26
CA ARG A 67 -10.73 -1.30 2.22
C ARG A 67 -9.37 -1.75 1.69
N VAL A 68 -8.33 -0.98 1.95
CA VAL A 68 -6.98 -1.20 1.42
C VAL A 68 -6.33 -2.36 2.16
N LYS A 69 -5.87 -3.36 1.40
CA LYS A 69 -5.17 -4.55 1.90
C LYS A 69 -3.73 -4.59 1.43
N ASP A 70 -3.50 -4.16 0.20
CA ASP A 70 -2.19 -4.08 -0.41
C ASP A 70 -1.89 -2.62 -0.74
N LEU A 71 -0.81 -2.10 -0.16
CA LEU A 71 -0.42 -0.70 -0.29
C LEU A 71 0.96 -0.60 -0.91
N THR A 72 1.06 0.14 -2.01
CA THR A 72 2.33 0.45 -2.67
C THR A 72 2.60 1.94 -2.66
N PHE A 73 3.75 2.33 -2.11
CA PHE A 73 4.27 3.69 -2.08
C PHE A 73 5.46 3.85 -3.03
N SER A 74 5.42 4.90 -3.86
CA SER A 74 6.61 5.42 -4.55
C SER A 74 7.50 6.22 -3.58
N SER A 75 8.80 6.28 -3.89
CA SER A 75 9.84 7.02 -3.18
C SER A 75 9.60 8.52 -3.04
N ILE A 76 8.75 9.10 -3.88
CA ILE A 76 8.44 10.54 -3.91
C ILE A 76 7.02 10.85 -3.41
N LEU A 77 6.56 10.09 -2.41
CA LEU A 77 5.25 10.30 -1.80
C LEU A 77 5.18 11.58 -0.97
N LYS A 78 3.99 12.18 -0.86
CA LYS A 78 3.74 13.24 0.11
C LYS A 78 3.47 12.65 1.50
N LYS A 79 3.91 13.35 2.55
CA LYS A 79 3.66 13.03 3.97
C LYS A 79 2.20 12.66 4.27
N ASP A 80 1.26 13.32 3.59
CA ASP A 80 -0.18 13.16 3.84
C ASP A 80 -0.67 11.70 3.72
N TYR A 81 -0.07 10.90 2.83
CA TYR A 81 -0.46 9.49 2.67
C TYR A 81 0.10 8.59 3.76
N TYR A 82 1.25 8.94 4.34
CA TYR A 82 1.79 8.26 5.52
C TYR A 82 0.94 8.58 6.75
N ALA A 83 0.36 9.77 6.85
CA ALA A 83 -0.51 10.13 7.98
C ALA A 83 -1.87 9.41 8.01
N ILE A 84 -2.27 8.74 6.92
CA ILE A 84 -3.51 7.96 6.87
C ILE A 84 -3.34 6.66 7.66
N ASP A 85 -4.41 6.24 8.35
CA ASP A 85 -4.54 4.94 9.00
C ASP A 85 -5.21 3.95 8.05
N TYR A 86 -4.57 2.81 7.81
CA TYR A 86 -4.99 1.75 6.90
C TYR A 86 -5.26 0.47 7.70
N PRO A 87 -6.41 0.35 8.38
CA PRO A 87 -6.64 -0.68 9.41
C PRO A 87 -6.67 -2.12 8.88
N GLN A 88 -6.66 -2.32 7.55
CA GLN A 88 -6.67 -3.65 6.92
C GLN A 88 -5.45 -3.89 6.02
N VAL A 89 -4.42 -3.03 6.06
CA VAL A 89 -3.22 -3.25 5.24
C VAL A 89 -2.41 -4.44 5.75
N HIS A 90 -2.23 -5.45 4.90
CA HIS A 90 -1.43 -6.63 5.21
C HIS A 90 -0.12 -6.64 4.41
N THR A 91 -0.14 -6.08 3.19
CA THR A 91 1.06 -5.97 2.36
C THR A 91 1.43 -4.51 2.19
N LEU A 92 2.65 -4.17 2.59
CA LEU A 92 3.24 -2.85 2.38
C LEU A 92 4.45 -2.96 1.46
N ARG A 93 4.43 -2.22 0.35
CA ARG A 93 5.50 -2.17 -0.64
C ARG A 93 6.01 -0.73 -0.78
N MET A 94 7.25 -0.47 -0.39
CA MET A 94 7.94 0.81 -0.53
C MET A 94 9.00 0.70 -1.62
N MET A 95 8.84 1.41 -2.75
CA MET A 95 9.75 1.30 -3.90
C MET A 95 10.24 2.65 -4.42
N THR A 96 11.51 2.71 -4.85
CA THR A 96 12.04 3.79 -5.70
C THR A 96 12.01 3.37 -7.16
N PHE A 97 11.38 4.18 -8.01
CA PHE A 97 11.56 4.01 -9.46
C PHE A 97 12.72 4.88 -9.94
N TYR A 98 13.54 4.38 -10.89
CA TYR A 98 14.68 5.11 -11.48
C TYR A 98 14.37 6.54 -11.97
N ARG A 99 13.10 6.81 -12.31
CA ARG A 99 12.64 8.15 -12.77
C ARG A 99 12.35 9.11 -11.63
N ASP A 100 11.90 8.58 -10.48
CA ASP A 100 11.58 9.37 -9.28
C ASP A 100 12.85 9.95 -8.65
N ASP A 101 13.98 9.26 -8.89
CA ASP A 101 15.28 9.58 -8.32
C ASP A 101 15.94 10.84 -8.90
N LYS A 102 15.41 11.33 -10.03
CA LYS A 102 15.93 12.49 -10.78
C LYS A 102 15.11 13.77 -10.58
N ASP A 103 14.04 13.72 -9.78
CA ASP A 103 13.19 14.89 -9.54
C ASP A 103 13.42 15.46 -8.13
N ASP A 104 14.32 16.44 -8.04
CA ASP A 104 14.69 17.14 -6.80
C ASP A 104 13.57 18.04 -6.24
N ARG A 105 12.43 18.15 -6.94
CA ARG A 105 11.31 19.02 -6.55
C ARG A 105 10.37 18.40 -5.52
N TYR A 106 10.61 17.16 -5.10
CA TYR A 106 9.68 16.42 -4.25
C TYR A 106 10.20 16.23 -2.83
N LEU A 107 9.30 16.49 -1.87
CA LEU A 107 9.50 16.25 -0.45
C LEU A 107 9.67 14.74 -0.24
N ARG A 108 10.92 14.27 -0.13
CA ARG A 108 11.21 12.90 0.30
C ARG A 108 10.64 12.73 1.70
N VAL A 109 9.78 11.72 1.88
CA VAL A 109 9.30 11.30 3.20
C VAL A 109 10.51 10.99 4.05
N LEU A 110 10.60 11.63 5.21
CA LEU A 110 11.72 11.45 6.11
C LEU A 110 11.72 10.01 6.61
N PRO A 111 12.88 9.39 6.87
CA PRO A 111 12.93 8.03 7.39
C PRO A 111 12.07 7.84 8.64
N GLN A 112 12.01 8.84 9.53
CA GLN A 112 11.16 8.81 10.72
C GLN A 112 9.68 8.60 10.41
N GLU A 113 9.16 9.20 9.33
CA GLU A 113 7.75 9.07 8.97
C GLU A 113 7.41 7.64 8.50
N LYS A 114 8.41 6.92 7.97
CA LYS A 114 8.27 5.48 7.66
C LYS A 114 8.23 4.65 8.95
N VAL A 115 9.03 5.01 9.95
CA VAL A 115 9.01 4.39 11.29
C VAL A 115 7.64 4.60 11.94
N ASP A 116 7.18 5.85 12.03
CA ASP A 116 5.88 6.21 12.64
C ASP A 116 4.69 5.59 11.90
N PHE A 117 4.85 5.29 10.61
CA PHE A 117 3.88 4.53 9.85
C PHE A 117 3.84 3.07 10.28
N LEU A 118 4.98 2.40 10.36
CA LEU A 118 5.02 0.99 10.80
C LEU A 118 4.48 0.80 12.21
N ARG A 119 4.80 1.71 13.14
CA ARG A 119 4.26 1.69 14.51
C ARG A 119 2.73 1.72 14.57
N ARG A 120 2.09 2.46 13.65
CA ARG A 120 0.61 2.53 13.56
C ARG A 120 -0.01 1.32 12.87
N HIS A 121 0.78 0.54 12.14
CA HIS A 121 0.30 -0.62 11.37
C HIS A 121 1.05 -1.91 11.75
N PRO A 122 0.99 -2.32 13.05
CA PRO A 122 1.74 -3.51 13.53
C PRO A 122 1.22 -4.84 12.96
N PHE A 123 0.07 -4.81 12.28
CA PHE A 123 -0.59 -5.97 11.66
C PHE A 123 -0.13 -6.26 10.22
N ILE A 124 0.85 -5.51 9.70
CA ILE A 124 1.47 -5.81 8.40
C ILE A 124 2.09 -7.21 8.44
N LYS A 125 1.75 -8.01 7.43
CA LYS A 125 2.24 -9.39 7.24
C LYS A 125 3.38 -9.49 6.25
N LYS A 126 3.37 -8.64 5.23
CA LYS A 126 4.39 -8.63 4.19
C LYS A 126 4.92 -7.21 4.02
N LEU A 127 6.22 -7.05 4.25
CA LEU A 127 6.94 -5.80 4.03
C LEU A 127 7.93 -5.96 2.89
N ILE A 128 7.84 -5.10 1.89
CA ILE A 128 8.73 -5.11 0.74
C ILE A 128 9.36 -3.73 0.62
N TYR A 129 10.66 -3.66 0.82
CA TYR A 129 11.43 -2.43 0.74
C TYR A 129 12.45 -2.52 -0.39
N GLN A 130 12.24 -1.72 -1.42
CA GLN A 130 13.12 -1.62 -2.59
C GLN A 130 13.49 -0.16 -2.80
N HIS A 131 14.42 0.35 -2.00
CA HIS A 131 14.82 1.75 -2.04
C HIS A 131 16.31 1.89 -1.80
N LYS A 132 16.94 2.88 -2.44
CA LYS A 132 18.36 3.19 -2.24
C LYS A 132 18.68 3.84 -0.89
N ASP A 133 17.66 4.25 -0.14
CA ASP A 133 17.86 5.05 1.07
C ASP A 133 18.19 4.11 2.22
N ALA A 134 19.27 4.43 2.94
CA ALA A 134 19.58 3.76 4.19
C ALA A 134 18.50 4.07 5.22
N LEU A 135 17.93 3.02 5.80
CA LEU A 135 16.96 3.14 6.87
C LEU A 135 17.67 3.26 8.22
N PRO A 136 17.15 4.10 9.14
CA PRO A 136 17.71 4.23 10.48
C PRO A 136 17.56 2.94 11.25
N ARG A 137 18.41 2.73 12.25
CA ARG A 137 18.33 1.61 13.18
C ARG A 137 16.93 1.42 13.77
N GLU A 138 16.29 2.51 14.16
CA GLU A 138 14.93 2.51 14.73
C GLU A 138 13.89 1.85 13.82
N PHE A 139 14.02 1.99 12.49
CA PHE A 139 13.12 1.32 11.56
C PHE A 139 13.19 -0.20 11.74
N TRP A 140 14.39 -0.75 11.84
CA TRP A 140 14.62 -2.18 11.98
C TRP A 140 14.18 -2.70 13.34
N GLU A 141 14.36 -1.92 14.40
CA GLU A 141 13.84 -2.23 15.73
C GLU A 141 12.31 -2.33 15.70
N VAL A 142 11.61 -1.40 15.05
CA VAL A 142 10.14 -1.46 14.90
C VAL A 142 9.72 -2.70 14.10
N VAL A 143 10.40 -2.99 12.98
CA VAL A 143 10.09 -4.19 12.19
C VAL A 143 10.31 -5.47 13.00
N GLY A 144 11.38 -5.55 13.80
CA GLY A 144 11.70 -6.73 14.61
C GLY A 144 10.83 -6.90 15.85
N THR A 145 10.36 -5.81 16.47
CA THR A 145 9.71 -5.86 17.79
C THR A 145 8.23 -5.50 17.77
N GLU A 146 7.79 -4.58 16.91
CA GLU A 146 6.41 -4.06 16.89
C GLU A 146 5.58 -4.70 15.77
N CYS A 147 6.18 -5.05 14.63
CA CYS A 147 5.50 -5.75 13.52
C CYS A 147 5.37 -7.25 13.79
N VAL A 148 4.72 -7.62 14.91
CA VAL A 148 4.61 -9.01 15.41
C VAL A 148 3.93 -9.99 14.45
N HIS A 149 3.21 -9.48 13.45
CA HIS A 149 2.52 -10.29 12.44
C HIS A 149 3.29 -10.43 11.13
N LEU A 150 4.52 -9.91 11.06
CA LEU A 150 5.33 -9.96 9.85
C LEU A 150 5.75 -11.41 9.56
N GLU A 151 5.28 -11.92 8.42
CA GLU A 151 5.55 -13.26 7.90
C GLU A 151 6.62 -13.21 6.80
N GLU A 152 6.68 -12.12 6.03
CA GLU A 152 7.59 -11.99 4.90
C GLU A 152 8.23 -10.59 4.83
N LEU A 153 9.56 -10.57 4.71
CA LEU A 153 10.36 -9.36 4.49
C LEU A 153 11.18 -9.53 3.20
N GLU A 154 10.88 -8.71 2.20
CA GLU A 154 11.71 -8.58 0.99
C GLU A 154 12.49 -7.26 1.10
N PHE A 155 13.81 -7.33 1.15
CA PHE A 155 14.65 -6.13 1.23
C PHE A 155 15.63 -6.05 0.07
N THR A 156 15.70 -4.86 -0.54
CA THR A 156 16.69 -4.51 -1.56
C THR A 156 17.07 -3.05 -1.35
N GLY A 157 18.24 -2.82 -0.75
CA GLY A 157 18.69 -1.48 -0.38
C GLY A 157 20.02 -1.51 0.36
N VAL A 158 20.37 -0.39 1.00
CA VAL A 158 21.59 -0.26 1.82
C VAL A 158 21.22 -0.37 3.29
N VAL A 159 21.89 -1.24 4.04
CA VAL A 159 21.76 -1.36 5.51
C VAL A 159 23.04 -0.83 6.15
N GLY A 160 22.91 0.07 7.12
CA GLY A 160 24.04 0.49 7.95
C GLY A 160 24.52 -0.67 8.83
N GLN A 161 25.81 -0.73 9.14
CA GLN A 161 26.40 -1.85 9.87
C GLN A 161 25.72 -2.10 11.23
N ASP A 162 25.40 -1.03 11.97
CA ASP A 162 24.72 -1.11 13.28
C ASP A 162 23.21 -1.43 13.19
N ALA A 163 22.63 -1.37 11.99
CA ALA A 163 21.21 -1.60 11.77
C ALA A 163 20.88 -3.08 11.52
N VAL A 164 21.85 -3.86 11.01
CA VAL A 164 21.70 -5.31 10.83
C VAL A 164 21.50 -5.99 12.18
N ASP A 165 22.31 -5.63 13.18
CA ASP A 165 22.26 -6.20 14.52
C ASP A 165 20.95 -5.91 15.26
N ALA A 166 20.26 -4.82 14.90
CA ALA A 166 19.01 -4.43 15.52
C ALA A 166 17.80 -5.26 15.04
N PHE A 167 17.87 -5.84 13.84
CA PHE A 167 16.79 -6.68 13.30
C PHE A 167 16.84 -8.13 13.83
N TRP A 168 18.04 -8.65 14.12
CA TRP A 168 18.25 -10.05 14.50
C TRP A 168 18.30 -10.32 16.01
N ARG A 169 18.10 -9.30 16.85
CA ARG A 169 18.06 -9.40 18.32
C ARG A 169 16.63 -9.47 18.82
#